data_AF-A0A1J5KEP9-F1
#
_entry.id   AF-A0A1J5KEP9-F1
#
_cell.length_a   1.000
_cell.length_b   1.000
_cell.length_c   1.000
_cell.angle_alpha   90.00
_cell.angle_beta   90.00
_cell.angle_gamma   90.00
#
_symmetry.space_group_name_H-M   'P 1'
#
loop_
_entity.id
_entity.type
_entity.pdbx_description
1 polymer ?
#
loop_
_entity_poly.entity_id
_entity_poly.type
_entity_poly.pdbx_seq_one_letter_code
_entity_poly.pdbx_strand_id
1 'polypeptide(L)'
;MLPKLLSNIILAVIAIVVLYTLAPLIKEFLNSFTGKKPKKSMSKNDFDEMVRRKSEQLASGATPSRSQAAGPTKSTSTRSEWDYLVEKGYFESDEDKESIQKLKKALEWGVDPNIEKIQKSYLKLTGLKEISPEFNSILSLCLTKNKVLESFPKKEITYDKFVNKFLVELYLKGLQTNPTPIIGALSKKLAISSLAVLAIIKITILNKSEEKSLTTLDIFIEGEEISLSEKLLLTANEESLKDFIIKIKKNIDIIIPLQALKEKEIKNKIFSNEKDKTLLKKTYKKVITQFHPDRWTFFSKSELIDKRLRENFNLVQKTYDTMMED
;
A
#
# COMPACT_ATOMS: atom_id res chain seq x y z
N MET A 1 -18.67 40.69 -18.39
CA MET A 1 -18.95 39.29 -18.00
C MET A 1 -19.43 38.40 -19.16
N LEU A 2 -20.01 38.94 -20.24
CA LEU A 2 -20.32 38.19 -21.48
C LEU A 2 -19.14 37.41 -22.12
N PRO A 3 -17.89 37.92 -22.16
CA PRO A 3 -16.80 37.22 -22.86
C PRO A 3 -16.37 35.90 -22.19
N LYS A 4 -16.50 35.81 -20.85
CA LYS A 4 -16.15 34.60 -20.09
C LYS A 4 -17.21 33.50 -20.21
N LEU A 5 -18.47 33.88 -20.31
CA LEU A 5 -19.57 32.94 -20.58
C LEU A 5 -19.48 32.38 -22.01
N LEU A 6 -19.21 33.23 -23.01
CA LEU A 6 -19.01 32.78 -24.38
C LEU A 6 -17.80 31.84 -24.52
N SER A 7 -16.68 32.16 -23.85
CA SER A 7 -15.47 31.33 -23.86
C SER A 7 -15.71 29.94 -23.26
N ASN A 8 -16.42 29.85 -22.12
CA ASN A 8 -16.73 28.57 -21.48
C ASN A 8 -17.71 27.72 -22.30
N ILE A 9 -18.65 28.34 -23.01
CA ILE A 9 -19.58 27.64 -23.91
C ILE A 9 -18.81 27.09 -25.12
N ILE A 10 -17.92 27.88 -25.72
CA ILE A 10 -17.08 27.43 -26.85
C ILE A 10 -16.16 26.29 -26.40
N LEU A 11 -15.56 26.37 -25.20
CA LEU A 11 -14.73 25.30 -24.66
C LEU A 11 -15.50 24.00 -24.44
N ALA A 12 -16.75 24.10 -23.96
CA ALA A 12 -17.62 22.95 -23.76
C ALA A 12 -18.04 22.31 -25.10
N VAL A 13 -18.32 23.12 -26.12
CA VAL A 13 -18.64 22.63 -27.47
C VAL A 13 -17.42 21.97 -28.11
N ILE A 14 -16.23 22.55 -27.98
CA ILE A 14 -14.98 21.91 -28.45
C ILE A 14 -14.72 20.61 -27.70
N ALA A 15 -14.93 20.55 -26.38
CA ALA A 15 -14.78 19.32 -25.61
C ALA A 15 -15.76 18.23 -26.04
N ILE A 16 -17.02 18.59 -26.35
CA ILE A 16 -18.03 17.66 -26.86
C ILE A 16 -17.66 17.16 -28.26
N VAL A 17 -17.18 18.04 -29.15
CA VAL A 17 -16.74 17.68 -30.50
C VAL A 17 -15.48 16.80 -30.46
N VAL A 18 -14.52 17.10 -29.58
CA VAL A 18 -13.32 16.28 -29.36
C VAL A 18 -13.68 14.91 -28.77
N LEU A 19 -14.63 14.85 -27.83
CA LEU A 19 -15.17 13.58 -27.31
C LEU A 19 -15.87 12.76 -28.39
N TYR A 20 -16.67 13.39 -29.26
CA TYR A 20 -17.38 12.69 -30.33
C TYR A 20 -16.48 12.25 -31.49
N THR A 21 -15.43 13.01 -31.79
CA THR A 21 -14.48 12.69 -32.87
C THR A 21 -13.40 11.71 -32.42
N LEU A 22 -13.00 11.73 -31.14
CA LEU A 22 -12.04 10.78 -30.57
C LEU A 22 -12.69 9.53 -29.97
N ALA A 23 -14.01 9.52 -29.70
CA ALA A 23 -14.70 8.32 -29.19
C ALA A 23 -14.57 7.09 -30.12
N PRO A 24 -14.67 7.21 -31.46
CA PRO A 24 -14.40 6.09 -32.37
C PRO A 24 -12.95 5.60 -32.27
N LEU A 25 -11.99 6.53 -32.20
CA LEU A 25 -10.55 6.23 -32.12
C LEU A 25 -10.16 5.58 -30.77
N ILE A 26 -10.69 6.06 -29.65
CA ILE A 26 -10.47 5.46 -28.31
C ILE A 26 -11.12 4.08 -28.22
N LYS A 27 -12.30 3.90 -28.83
CA LYS A 27 -12.99 2.61 -28.89
C LYS A 27 -12.23 1.60 -29.77
N GLU A 28 -11.63 2.03 -30.88
CA GLU A 28 -10.76 1.20 -31.71
C GLU A 28 -9.41 0.88 -31.03
N PHE A 29 -8.82 1.84 -30.30
CA PHE A 29 -7.58 1.64 -29.54
C PHE A 29 -7.76 0.67 -28.35
N LEU A 30 -8.93 0.65 -27.71
CA LEU A 30 -9.26 -0.31 -26.65
C LEU A 30 -9.66 -1.69 -27.20
N ASN A 31 -10.32 -1.74 -28.37
CA ASN A 31 -10.69 -2.98 -29.03
C ASN A 31 -9.49 -3.70 -29.68
N SER A 32 -8.40 -2.98 -30.04
CA SER A 32 -7.16 -3.60 -30.50
C SER A 32 -6.35 -4.25 -29.37
N PHE A 33 -6.45 -3.72 -28.14
CA PHE A 33 -5.83 -4.30 -26.94
C PHE A 33 -6.64 -5.44 -26.29
N THR A 34 -7.94 -5.53 -26.59
CA THR A 34 -8.82 -6.58 -26.05
C THR A 34 -9.54 -7.28 -27.20
N GLY A 35 -8.91 -8.30 -27.80
CA GLY A 35 -9.41 -9.03 -28.97
C GLY A 35 -10.76 -9.76 -28.76
N LYS A 36 -11.87 -9.02 -28.72
CA LYS A 36 -13.22 -9.57 -28.63
C LYS A 36 -14.11 -8.99 -29.73
N LYS A 37 -14.66 -9.89 -30.56
CA LYS A 37 -15.72 -9.61 -31.55
C LYS A 37 -16.93 -8.93 -30.89
N PRO A 38 -17.64 -8.01 -31.58
CA PRO A 38 -18.74 -7.27 -30.99
C PRO A 38 -19.95 -8.19 -30.71
N LYS A 39 -20.43 -8.19 -29.46
CA LYS A 39 -21.70 -8.83 -29.05
C LYS A 39 -22.88 -7.90 -29.37
N LYS A 40 -23.94 -8.47 -29.93
CA LYS A 40 -25.28 -7.85 -30.07
C LYS A 40 -25.75 -7.29 -28.71
N SER A 41 -26.34 -6.09 -28.71
CA SER A 41 -26.92 -5.48 -27.52
C SER A 41 -28.07 -6.34 -26.99
N MET A 42 -27.92 -6.88 -25.78
CA MET A 42 -29.04 -7.51 -25.08
C MET A 42 -30.02 -6.42 -24.65
N SER A 43 -31.30 -6.64 -24.94
CA SER A 43 -32.39 -5.78 -24.51
C SER A 43 -32.56 -5.89 -23.00
N LYS A 44 -33.11 -4.85 -22.36
CA LYS A 44 -33.45 -4.83 -20.93
C LYS A 44 -34.34 -6.03 -20.54
N ASN A 45 -35.17 -6.49 -21.47
CA ASN A 45 -36.00 -7.69 -21.31
C ASN A 45 -35.16 -8.98 -21.21
N ASP A 46 -34.03 -9.08 -21.92
CA ASP A 46 -33.17 -10.27 -21.86
C ASP A 46 -32.39 -10.33 -20.53
N PHE A 47 -32.09 -9.17 -19.95
CA PHE A 47 -31.45 -9.08 -18.63
C PHE A 47 -32.43 -9.48 -17.52
N ASP A 48 -33.64 -8.92 -17.53
CA ASP A 48 -34.67 -9.26 -16.54
C ASP A 48 -35.09 -10.74 -16.67
N GLU A 49 -35.13 -11.28 -17.89
CA GLU A 49 -35.42 -12.70 -18.09
C GLU A 49 -34.26 -13.60 -17.65
N MET A 50 -33.00 -13.15 -17.76
CA MET A 50 -31.84 -13.87 -17.21
C MET A 50 -31.84 -13.87 -15.68
N VAL A 51 -32.15 -12.73 -15.07
CA VAL A 51 -32.28 -12.59 -13.62
C VAL A 51 -33.42 -13.47 -13.11
N ARG A 52 -34.56 -13.49 -13.80
CA ARG A 52 -35.71 -14.35 -13.47
C ARG A 52 -35.38 -15.84 -13.60
N ARG A 53 -34.69 -16.26 -14.66
CA ARG A 53 -34.26 -17.66 -14.81
C ARG A 53 -33.27 -18.09 -13.74
N LYS A 54 -32.39 -17.19 -13.30
CA LYS A 54 -31.46 -17.48 -12.20
C LYS A 54 -32.14 -17.51 -10.83
N SER A 55 -33.13 -16.65 -10.58
CA SER A 55 -33.89 -16.70 -9.34
C SER A 55 -34.80 -17.93 -9.27
N GLU A 56 -35.42 -18.32 -10.38
CA GLU A 56 -36.21 -19.56 -10.51
C GLU A 56 -35.34 -20.82 -10.27
N GLN A 57 -34.10 -20.85 -10.77
CA GLN A 57 -33.14 -21.93 -10.50
C GLN A 57 -32.68 -22.03 -9.04
N LEU A 58 -32.66 -20.92 -8.31
CA LEU A 58 -32.32 -20.90 -6.88
C LEU A 58 -33.54 -21.20 -5.98
N ALA A 59 -34.75 -20.87 -6.44
CA ALA A 59 -35.99 -21.08 -5.69
C ALA A 59 -36.59 -22.49 -5.88
N SER A 60 -36.32 -23.17 -6.99
CA SER A 60 -36.88 -24.51 -7.27
C SER A 60 -35.99 -25.65 -6.76
N GLY A 61 -35.93 -25.82 -5.44
CA GLY A 61 -35.54 -27.07 -4.79
C GLY A 61 -36.61 -28.17 -4.90
N ALA A 62 -37.30 -28.30 -6.03
CA ALA A 62 -38.37 -29.28 -6.22
C ALA A 62 -38.44 -29.74 -7.70
N THR A 63 -38.26 -31.03 -7.90
CA THR A 63 -38.44 -31.78 -9.15
C THR A 63 -39.79 -31.51 -9.83
N PRO A 64 -39.82 -31.59 -11.17
CA PRO A 64 -40.95 -32.19 -11.86
C PRO A 64 -40.51 -33.39 -12.73
N SER A 65 -41.11 -34.54 -12.46
CA SER A 65 -41.26 -35.65 -13.40
C SER A 65 -41.99 -35.17 -14.67
N ARG A 66 -41.46 -35.39 -15.87
CA ARG A 66 -41.58 -36.64 -16.66
C ARG A 66 -41.17 -36.38 -18.11
N SER A 67 -40.44 -37.35 -18.66
CA SER A 67 -40.26 -37.70 -20.09
C SER A 67 -39.61 -36.69 -21.05
N GLN A 68 -38.30 -36.87 -21.28
CA GLN A 68 -37.83 -37.54 -22.50
C GLN A 68 -36.34 -37.91 -22.35
N ALA A 69 -35.99 -39.07 -22.89
CA ALA A 69 -34.69 -39.70 -22.77
C ALA A 69 -33.56 -38.86 -23.40
N ALA A 70 -32.61 -38.46 -22.57
CA ALA A 70 -31.23 -38.24 -22.93
C ALA A 70 -30.40 -38.74 -21.76
N GLY A 71 -29.44 -39.63 -22.01
CA GLY A 71 -28.57 -40.18 -20.98
C GLY A 71 -27.88 -39.08 -20.16
N PRO A 72 -27.35 -39.38 -18.96
CA PRO A 72 -26.71 -38.38 -18.14
C PRO A 72 -25.41 -37.95 -18.83
N THR A 73 -25.50 -36.91 -19.67
CA THR A 73 -24.38 -36.03 -19.90
C THR A 73 -24.08 -35.43 -18.55
N LYS A 74 -23.12 -36.04 -17.83
CA LYS A 74 -22.42 -35.42 -16.70
C LYS A 74 -22.24 -33.97 -17.10
N SER A 75 -22.90 -33.06 -16.40
CA SER A 75 -22.58 -31.65 -16.53
C SER A 75 -21.10 -31.58 -16.23
N THR A 76 -20.30 -31.36 -17.26
CA THR A 76 -18.86 -31.15 -17.11
C THR A 76 -18.78 -29.83 -16.37
N SER A 77 -18.85 -29.90 -15.04
CA SER A 77 -18.60 -28.80 -14.13
C SER A 77 -17.36 -28.12 -14.66
N THR A 78 -17.52 -26.91 -15.19
CA THR A 78 -16.42 -26.13 -15.73
C THR A 78 -15.48 -25.90 -14.56
N ARG A 79 -14.41 -26.71 -14.51
CA ARG A 79 -13.47 -26.74 -13.41
C ARG A 79 -12.96 -25.34 -13.17
N SER A 80 -13.25 -24.79 -11.99
CA SER A 80 -12.80 -23.46 -11.63
C SER A 80 -11.29 -23.51 -11.43
N GLU A 81 -10.58 -22.42 -11.73
CA GLU A 81 -9.14 -22.32 -11.47
C GLU A 81 -8.78 -22.58 -9.99
N TRP A 82 -9.75 -22.38 -9.10
CA TRP A 82 -9.63 -22.60 -7.66
C TRP A 82 -9.87 -24.05 -7.26
N ASP A 83 -10.53 -24.86 -8.09
CA ASP A 83 -10.73 -26.30 -7.83
C ASP A 83 -9.37 -27.00 -7.68
N TYR A 84 -8.34 -26.53 -8.40
CA TYR A 84 -6.97 -27.00 -8.22
C TYR A 84 -6.43 -26.76 -6.81
N LEU A 85 -6.64 -25.55 -6.25
CA LEU A 85 -6.16 -25.19 -4.92
C LEU A 85 -6.87 -26.04 -3.84
N VAL A 86 -8.16 -26.29 -4.06
CA VAL A 86 -8.98 -27.13 -3.19
C VAL A 86 -8.54 -28.59 -3.24
N GLU A 87 -8.46 -29.18 -4.44
CA GLU A 87 -8.04 -30.58 -4.63
C GLU A 87 -6.63 -30.86 -4.10
N LYS A 88 -5.74 -29.86 -4.14
CA LYS A 88 -4.37 -30.00 -3.64
C LYS A 88 -4.22 -29.67 -2.15
N GLY A 89 -5.31 -29.29 -1.48
CA GLY A 89 -5.35 -29.02 -0.04
C GLY A 89 -4.54 -27.79 0.36
N TYR A 90 -4.64 -26.68 -0.39
CA TYR A 90 -3.89 -25.46 -0.07
C TYR A 90 -4.49 -24.68 1.10
N PHE A 91 -5.79 -24.80 1.36
CA PHE A 91 -6.46 -24.11 2.47
C PHE A 91 -6.33 -24.92 3.76
N GLU A 92 -6.17 -24.21 4.87
CA GLU A 92 -6.10 -24.83 6.20
C GLU A 92 -7.45 -25.41 6.63
N SER A 93 -8.55 -24.74 6.26
CA SER A 93 -9.92 -25.20 6.54
C SER A 93 -10.89 -24.91 5.37
N ASP A 94 -12.04 -25.60 5.36
CA ASP A 94 -13.14 -25.27 4.43
C ASP A 94 -13.71 -23.87 4.67
N GLU A 95 -13.65 -23.37 5.92
CA GLU A 95 -14.11 -22.02 6.29
C GLU A 95 -13.21 -20.93 5.68
N ASP A 96 -11.89 -21.13 5.67
CA ASP A 96 -10.92 -20.25 5.00
C ASP A 96 -11.17 -20.20 3.49
N LYS A 97 -11.38 -21.37 2.88
CA LYS A 97 -11.74 -21.50 1.47
C LYS A 97 -13.02 -20.74 1.15
N GLU A 98 -14.09 -20.95 1.91
CA GLU A 98 -15.34 -20.25 1.72
C GLU A 98 -15.19 -18.73 1.84
N SER A 99 -14.43 -18.27 2.83
CA SER A 99 -14.20 -16.84 3.08
C SER A 99 -13.46 -16.17 1.92
N ILE A 100 -12.43 -16.81 1.37
CA ILE A 100 -11.69 -16.28 0.22
C ILE A 100 -12.54 -16.35 -1.07
N GLN A 101 -13.36 -17.39 -1.24
CA GLN A 101 -14.31 -17.47 -2.36
C GLN A 101 -15.40 -16.40 -2.29
N LYS A 102 -15.90 -16.07 -1.08
CA LYS A 102 -16.85 -14.97 -0.84
C LYS A 102 -16.23 -13.63 -1.25
N LEU A 103 -14.97 -13.35 -0.87
CA LEU A 103 -14.25 -12.16 -1.34
C LEU A 103 -14.15 -12.07 -2.86
N LYS A 104 -13.89 -13.20 -3.55
CA LYS A 104 -13.85 -13.22 -5.01
C LYS A 104 -15.20 -12.88 -5.64
N LYS A 105 -16.29 -13.49 -5.13
CA LYS A 105 -17.65 -13.18 -5.59
C LYS A 105 -18.04 -11.74 -5.29
N ALA A 106 -17.62 -11.21 -4.15
CA ALA A 106 -17.88 -9.83 -3.76
C ALA A 106 -17.35 -8.79 -4.75
N LEU A 107 -16.16 -9.05 -5.32
CA LEU A 107 -15.58 -8.20 -6.37
C LEU A 107 -16.40 -8.21 -7.67
N GLU A 108 -17.12 -9.29 -7.96
CA GLU A 108 -17.97 -9.42 -9.16
C GLU A 108 -19.32 -8.73 -8.98
N TRP A 109 -19.89 -8.76 -7.76
CA TRP A 109 -21.29 -8.36 -7.50
C TRP A 109 -21.44 -7.11 -6.62
N GLY A 110 -20.35 -6.58 -6.07
CA GLY A 110 -20.23 -5.18 -5.67
C GLY A 110 -20.49 -4.83 -4.19
N VAL A 111 -20.79 -5.78 -3.30
CA VAL A 111 -20.94 -5.49 -1.86
C VAL A 111 -20.58 -6.71 -1.00
N ASP A 112 -19.55 -6.59 -0.16
CA ASP A 112 -19.24 -7.56 0.90
C ASP A 112 -18.68 -6.83 2.15
N PRO A 113 -19.26 -7.06 3.34
CA PRO A 113 -18.79 -6.47 4.60
C PRO A 113 -17.30 -6.72 4.91
N ASN A 114 -16.75 -7.83 4.42
CA ASN A 114 -15.34 -8.17 4.58
C ASN A 114 -14.43 -7.24 3.78
N ILE A 115 -14.85 -6.77 2.59
CA ILE A 115 -14.07 -5.78 1.82
C ILE A 115 -13.98 -4.48 2.63
N GLU A 116 -15.09 -4.03 3.19
CA GLU A 116 -15.12 -2.82 4.03
C GLU A 116 -14.23 -2.99 5.28
N LYS A 117 -14.24 -4.18 5.91
CA LYS A 117 -13.36 -4.51 7.05
C LYS A 117 -11.89 -4.45 6.66
N ILE A 118 -11.51 -5.01 5.51
CA ILE A 118 -10.14 -4.99 4.97
C ILE A 118 -9.71 -3.54 4.70
N GLN A 119 -10.56 -2.74 4.06
CA GLN A 119 -10.32 -1.33 3.79
C GLN A 119 -10.09 -0.54 5.09
N LYS A 120 -10.99 -0.66 6.08
CA LYS A 120 -10.83 0.00 7.39
C LYS A 120 -9.53 -0.41 8.08
N SER A 121 -9.17 -1.69 8.01
CA SER A 121 -7.89 -2.18 8.55
C SER A 121 -6.69 -1.52 7.87
N TYR A 122 -6.70 -1.46 6.53
CA TYR A 122 -5.64 -0.82 5.75
C TYR A 122 -5.47 0.67 6.10
N LEU A 123 -6.56 1.43 6.15
CA LEU A 123 -6.52 2.85 6.52
C LEU A 123 -5.98 3.05 7.95
N LYS A 124 -6.42 2.21 8.89
CA LYS A 124 -5.95 2.27 10.28
C LYS A 124 -4.45 2.00 10.40
N LEU A 125 -3.94 0.99 9.70
CA LEU A 125 -2.53 0.61 9.75
C LEU A 125 -1.64 1.70 9.13
N THR A 126 -2.01 2.17 7.94
CA THR A 126 -1.23 3.13 7.13
C THR A 126 -1.39 4.58 7.59
N GLY A 127 -2.52 4.93 8.20
CA GLY A 127 -2.90 6.32 8.50
C GLY A 127 -3.37 7.11 7.28
N LEU A 128 -3.66 6.44 6.17
CA LEU A 128 -4.27 7.06 5.00
C LEU A 128 -5.73 7.46 5.30
N LYS A 129 -6.20 8.51 4.62
CA LYS A 129 -7.58 9.00 4.74
C LYS A 129 -8.54 8.24 3.82
N GLU A 130 -8.06 7.81 2.67
CA GLU A 130 -8.85 7.21 1.61
C GLU A 130 -8.15 5.97 1.06
N ILE A 131 -8.95 5.02 0.56
CA ILE A 131 -8.47 3.80 -0.07
C ILE A 131 -7.98 4.13 -1.47
N SER A 132 -6.88 3.49 -1.88
CA SER A 132 -6.35 3.68 -3.24
C SER A 132 -7.38 3.21 -4.28
N PRO A 133 -7.58 3.95 -5.39
CA PRO A 133 -8.46 3.54 -6.48
C PRO A 133 -8.16 2.14 -7.04
N GLU A 134 -6.91 1.69 -6.92
CA GLU A 134 -6.41 0.39 -7.36
C GLU A 134 -6.74 -0.77 -6.40
N PHE A 135 -7.38 -0.52 -5.26
CA PHE A 135 -7.68 -1.55 -4.27
C PHE A 135 -8.36 -2.79 -4.88
N ASN A 136 -9.43 -2.59 -5.67
CA ASN A 136 -10.19 -3.69 -6.25
C ASN A 136 -9.40 -4.44 -7.33
N SER A 137 -8.61 -3.73 -8.14
CA SER A 137 -7.80 -4.35 -9.19
C SER A 137 -6.66 -5.17 -8.59
N ILE A 138 -6.02 -4.68 -7.53
CA ILE A 138 -4.97 -5.41 -6.80
C ILE A 138 -5.56 -6.63 -6.07
N LEU A 139 -6.73 -6.48 -5.44
CA LEU A 139 -7.39 -7.60 -4.77
C LEU A 139 -7.76 -8.69 -5.78
N SER A 140 -8.29 -8.30 -6.94
CA SER A 140 -8.59 -9.23 -8.04
C SER A 140 -7.35 -9.99 -8.52
N LEU A 141 -6.22 -9.30 -8.65
CA LEU A 141 -4.95 -9.90 -9.06
C LEU A 141 -4.44 -10.90 -8.00
N CYS A 142 -4.55 -10.57 -6.72
CA CYS A 142 -4.17 -11.45 -5.61
C CYS A 142 -5.05 -12.70 -5.50
N LEU A 143 -6.27 -12.65 -6.07
CA LEU A 143 -7.21 -13.78 -6.13
C LEU A 143 -7.03 -14.65 -7.39
N THR A 144 -6.00 -14.40 -8.21
CA THR A 144 -5.65 -15.31 -9.32
C THR A 144 -4.90 -16.53 -8.80
N LYS A 145 -5.15 -17.70 -9.40
CA LYS A 145 -4.47 -18.95 -9.01
C LYS A 145 -2.94 -18.78 -8.95
N ASN A 146 -2.36 -18.18 -9.99
CA ASN A 146 -0.90 -18.02 -10.09
C ASN A 146 -0.35 -17.16 -8.94
N LYS A 147 -1.01 -16.04 -8.62
CA LYS A 147 -0.54 -15.17 -7.54
C LYS A 147 -0.73 -15.80 -6.16
N VAL A 148 -1.79 -16.57 -5.96
CA VAL A 148 -1.99 -17.36 -4.74
C VAL A 148 -0.87 -18.40 -4.58
N LEU A 149 -0.53 -19.13 -5.64
CA LEU A 149 0.55 -20.14 -5.60
C LEU A 149 1.93 -19.51 -5.37
N GLU A 150 2.19 -18.34 -5.95
CA GLU A 150 3.41 -17.56 -5.73
C GLU A 150 3.51 -17.07 -4.28
N SER A 151 2.39 -16.58 -3.73
CA SER A 151 2.34 -15.97 -2.39
C SER A 151 2.32 -17.00 -1.26
N PHE A 152 1.80 -18.20 -1.53
CA PHE A 152 1.60 -19.27 -0.56
C PHE A 152 2.17 -20.59 -1.08
N PRO A 153 3.50 -20.75 -1.09
CA PRO A 153 4.15 -21.97 -1.55
C PRO A 153 3.90 -23.17 -0.62
N LYS A 154 3.57 -22.92 0.65
CA LYS A 154 3.18 -23.93 1.65
C LYS A 154 1.65 -24.10 1.67
N LYS A 155 1.20 -25.34 1.83
CA LYS A 155 -0.21 -25.74 1.79
C LYS A 155 -0.96 -25.46 3.10
N GLU A 156 -1.03 -24.19 3.50
CA GLU A 156 -1.65 -23.76 4.77
C GLU A 156 -2.16 -22.30 4.67
N ILE A 157 -2.99 -22.03 3.67
CA ILE A 157 -3.60 -20.71 3.46
C ILE A 157 -4.76 -20.54 4.44
N THR A 158 -4.62 -19.56 5.34
CA THR A 158 -5.74 -19.02 6.12
C THR A 158 -6.23 -17.73 5.50
N TYR A 159 -7.48 -17.37 5.81
CA TYR A 159 -8.06 -16.08 5.44
C TYR A 159 -7.19 -14.90 5.93
N ASP A 160 -6.73 -14.94 7.19
CA ASP A 160 -5.91 -13.89 7.76
C ASP A 160 -4.54 -13.76 7.09
N LYS A 161 -3.88 -14.89 6.78
CA LYS A 161 -2.61 -14.90 6.01
C LYS A 161 -2.82 -14.30 4.62
N PHE A 162 -3.93 -14.66 3.96
CA PHE A 162 -4.32 -14.10 2.66
C PHE A 162 -4.50 -12.58 2.73
N VAL A 163 -5.32 -12.09 3.66
CA VAL A 163 -5.59 -10.66 3.82
C VAL A 163 -4.31 -9.90 4.13
N ASN A 164 -3.47 -10.40 5.05
CA ASN A 164 -2.22 -9.74 5.40
C ASN A 164 -1.28 -9.61 4.20
N LYS A 165 -1.15 -10.66 3.38
CA LYS A 165 -0.34 -10.61 2.16
C LYS A 165 -0.91 -9.64 1.14
N PHE A 166 -2.23 -9.66 0.91
CA PHE A 166 -2.89 -8.68 0.04
C PHE A 166 -2.62 -7.23 0.51
N LEU A 167 -2.70 -6.97 1.81
CA LEU A 167 -2.45 -5.63 2.35
C LEU A 167 -1.00 -5.18 2.14
N VAL A 168 -0.03 -6.09 2.24
CA VAL A 168 1.38 -5.81 1.90
C VAL A 168 1.49 -5.46 0.42
N GLU A 169 0.91 -6.26 -0.48
CA GLU A 169 0.94 -6.03 -1.93
C GLU A 169 0.30 -4.69 -2.30
N LEU A 170 -0.86 -4.37 -1.71
CA LEU A 170 -1.52 -3.08 -1.87
C LEU A 170 -0.64 -1.91 -1.44
N TYR A 171 0.04 -2.05 -0.30
CA TYR A 171 0.93 -1.02 0.22
C TYR A 171 2.16 -0.80 -0.67
N LEU A 172 2.82 -1.89 -1.09
CA LEU A 172 3.99 -1.84 -1.98
C LEU A 172 3.60 -1.28 -3.35
N LYS A 173 2.43 -1.65 -3.88
CA LYS A 173 1.94 -1.09 -5.14
C LYS A 173 1.66 0.39 -5.03
N GLY A 174 1.07 0.84 -3.92
CA GLY A 174 0.89 2.26 -3.63
C GLY A 174 2.21 3.03 -3.58
N LEU A 175 3.25 2.46 -2.98
CA LEU A 175 4.60 3.05 -2.99
C LEU A 175 5.20 3.13 -4.41
N GLN A 176 4.87 2.16 -5.27
CA GLN A 176 5.35 2.14 -6.65
C GLN A 176 4.63 3.18 -7.53
N THR A 177 3.31 3.29 -7.44
CA THR A 177 2.49 4.08 -8.38
C THR A 177 2.31 5.52 -7.94
N ASN A 178 2.07 5.76 -6.64
CA ASN A 178 1.90 7.09 -6.08
C ASN A 178 2.32 7.09 -4.60
N PRO A 179 3.63 7.25 -4.31
CA PRO A 179 4.14 7.14 -2.94
C PRO A 179 3.74 8.32 -2.05
N THR A 180 3.35 9.47 -2.62
CA THR A 180 3.12 10.73 -1.90
C THR A 180 2.15 10.61 -0.72
N PRO A 181 0.97 9.97 -0.84
CA PRO A 181 0.04 9.83 0.29
C PRO A 181 0.61 8.98 1.42
N ILE A 182 1.30 7.89 1.09
CA ILE A 182 1.90 6.98 2.07
C ILE A 182 3.04 7.69 2.82
N ILE A 183 3.94 8.34 2.07
CA ILE A 183 5.04 9.11 2.65
C ILE A 183 4.51 10.24 3.51
N GLY A 184 3.50 10.98 3.04
CA GLY A 184 2.89 12.09 3.77
C GLY A 184 2.19 11.63 5.06
N ALA A 185 1.50 10.49 5.04
CA ALA A 185 0.87 9.92 6.23
C ALA A 185 1.91 9.51 7.28
N LEU A 186 2.98 8.82 6.86
CA LEU A 186 4.06 8.43 7.75
C LEU A 186 4.85 9.63 8.28
N SER A 187 5.19 10.59 7.43
CA SER A 187 5.90 11.81 7.79
C SER A 187 5.16 12.57 8.90
N LYS A 188 3.83 12.75 8.77
CA LYS A 188 3.01 13.38 9.81
C LYS A 188 2.96 12.57 11.09
N LYS A 189 2.77 11.25 10.97
CA LYS A 189 2.64 10.34 12.12
C LYS A 189 3.93 10.22 12.94
N LEU A 190 5.08 10.33 12.27
CA LEU A 190 6.40 10.19 12.86
C LEU A 190 7.10 11.53 13.11
N ALA A 191 6.52 12.63 12.65
CA ALA A 191 7.08 13.98 12.74
C ALA A 191 8.50 14.11 12.12
N ILE A 192 8.74 13.41 11.00
CA ILE A 192 10.02 13.42 10.26
C ILE A 192 9.81 13.85 8.81
N SER A 193 10.88 14.22 8.11
CA SER A 193 10.82 14.64 6.70
C SER A 193 10.41 13.49 5.77
N SER A 194 9.86 13.82 4.59
CA SER A 194 9.56 12.83 3.55
C SER A 194 10.80 12.04 3.12
N LEU A 195 11.96 12.70 3.07
CA LEU A 195 13.24 12.05 2.75
C LEU A 195 13.64 11.03 3.82
N ALA A 196 13.45 11.36 5.10
CA ALA A 196 13.65 10.42 6.20
C ALA A 196 12.73 9.20 6.08
N VAL A 197 11.45 9.40 5.74
CA VAL A 197 10.51 8.29 5.52
C VAL A 197 10.99 7.38 4.38
N LEU A 198 11.44 7.95 3.25
CA LEU A 198 11.98 7.18 2.12
C LEU A 198 13.20 6.34 2.54
N ALA A 199 14.14 6.95 3.29
CA ALA A 199 15.31 6.25 3.83
C ALA A 199 14.91 5.07 4.71
N ILE A 200 13.98 5.28 5.65
CA ILE A 200 13.49 4.25 6.57
C ILE A 200 12.84 3.09 5.82
N ILE A 201 11.96 3.39 4.86
CA ILE A 201 11.29 2.35 4.06
C ILE A 201 12.34 1.53 3.30
N LYS A 202 13.28 2.20 2.63
CA LYS A 202 14.36 1.55 1.87
C LYS A 202 15.22 0.67 2.77
N ILE A 203 15.67 1.17 3.92
CA ILE A 203 16.45 0.41 4.91
C ILE A 203 15.66 -0.81 5.41
N THR A 204 14.35 -0.65 5.63
CA THR A 204 13.49 -1.75 6.07
C THR A 204 13.43 -2.86 5.03
N ILE A 205 13.26 -2.51 3.75
CA ILE A 205 13.20 -3.49 2.65
C ILE A 205 14.56 -4.16 2.43
N LEU A 206 15.66 -3.40 2.53
CA LEU A 206 17.02 -3.92 2.38
C LEU A 206 17.40 -4.92 3.49
N ASN A 207 16.62 -5.00 4.57
CA ASN A 207 16.65 -6.05 5.59
C ASN A 207 18.06 -6.52 5.97
N LYS A 208 18.84 -5.63 6.59
CA LYS A 208 20.22 -5.87 7.08
C LYS A 208 21.30 -6.07 6.00
N SER A 209 21.04 -5.75 4.73
CA SER A 209 22.12 -5.55 3.76
C SER A 209 22.94 -4.32 4.16
N GLU A 210 23.91 -4.49 5.05
CA GLU A 210 24.67 -3.40 5.69
C GLU A 210 25.20 -2.38 4.68
N GLU A 211 25.93 -2.83 3.66
CA GLU A 211 26.48 -1.95 2.61
C GLU A 211 25.42 -1.06 1.95
N LYS A 212 24.30 -1.64 1.50
CA LYS A 212 23.22 -0.89 0.83
C LYS A 212 22.46 0.03 1.80
N SER A 213 22.34 -0.37 3.06
CA SER A 213 21.77 0.45 4.11
C SER A 213 22.67 1.66 4.40
N LEU A 214 23.99 1.47 4.47
CA LEU A 214 24.96 2.55 4.62
C LEU A 214 24.89 3.54 3.46
N THR A 215 24.90 3.06 2.21
CA THR A 215 24.73 3.93 1.04
C THR A 215 23.42 4.73 1.12
N THR A 216 22.34 4.13 1.61
CA THR A 216 21.07 4.84 1.79
C THR A 216 21.15 5.92 2.87
N LEU A 217 21.92 5.68 3.94
CA LEU A 217 22.16 6.67 5.00
C LEU A 217 23.05 7.82 4.52
N ASP A 218 24.07 7.53 3.72
CA ASP A 218 24.96 8.55 3.14
C ASP A 218 24.17 9.49 2.22
N ILE A 219 23.39 8.93 1.28
CA ILE A 219 22.46 9.69 0.42
C ILE A 219 21.49 10.53 1.26
N PHE A 220 20.95 9.97 2.34
CA PHE A 220 20.07 10.70 3.26
C PHE A 220 20.78 11.88 3.94
N ILE A 221 22.01 11.68 4.42
CA ILE A 221 22.82 12.71 5.10
C ILE A 221 23.17 13.86 4.16
N GLU A 222 23.42 13.55 2.89
CA GLU A 222 23.72 14.51 1.83
C GLU A 222 22.47 15.25 1.33
N GLY A 223 21.28 14.73 1.66
CA GLY A 223 20.00 15.30 1.24
C GLY A 223 19.65 14.98 -0.22
N GLU A 224 20.27 13.96 -0.78
CA GLU A 224 20.06 13.49 -2.14
C GLU A 224 18.76 12.69 -2.28
N GLU A 225 18.29 12.51 -3.51
CA GLU A 225 17.02 11.82 -3.78
C GLU A 225 17.11 10.32 -3.46
N ILE A 226 16.17 9.84 -2.63
CA ILE A 226 16.05 8.41 -2.31
C ILE A 226 14.90 7.80 -3.11
N SER A 227 15.26 6.99 -4.12
CA SER A 227 14.30 6.24 -4.93
C SER A 227 13.92 4.88 -4.30
N LEU A 228 12.64 4.56 -4.35
CA LEU A 228 12.06 3.23 -4.08
C LEU A 228 11.77 2.51 -5.39
N SER A 229 12.82 2.11 -6.12
CA SER A 229 12.68 1.44 -7.43
C SER A 229 11.76 0.22 -7.36
N GLU A 230 11.04 -0.08 -8.45
CA GLU A 230 10.20 -1.28 -8.56
C GLU A 230 10.97 -2.56 -8.20
N LYS A 231 12.20 -2.70 -8.72
CA LYS A 231 13.05 -3.85 -8.40
C LYS A 231 13.29 -4.00 -6.89
N LEU A 232 13.47 -2.90 -6.16
CA LEU A 232 13.62 -2.94 -4.70
C LEU A 232 12.31 -3.37 -4.03
N LEU A 233 11.18 -2.77 -4.40
CA LEU A 233 9.88 -3.10 -3.82
C LEU A 233 9.52 -4.59 -4.02
N LEU A 234 9.88 -5.18 -5.17
CA LEU A 234 9.69 -6.61 -5.45
C LEU A 234 10.52 -7.53 -4.54
N THR A 235 11.60 -7.04 -3.92
CA THR A 235 12.38 -7.82 -2.95
C THR A 235 11.80 -7.81 -1.54
N ALA A 236 10.79 -6.99 -1.27
CA ALA A 236 10.15 -6.91 0.03
C ALA A 236 9.35 -8.19 0.32
N ASN A 237 9.93 -9.09 1.11
CA ASN A 237 9.28 -10.33 1.51
C ASN A 237 8.63 -10.20 2.89
N GLU A 238 7.57 -9.41 2.96
CA GLU A 238 6.80 -9.21 4.20
C GLU A 238 5.51 -10.05 4.18
N GLU A 239 5.24 -10.71 5.31
CA GLU A 239 4.04 -11.54 5.50
C GLU A 239 2.86 -10.73 6.04
N SER A 240 3.15 -9.64 6.76
CA SER A 240 2.15 -8.83 7.47
C SER A 240 2.44 -7.34 7.32
N LEU A 241 1.43 -6.59 6.84
CA LEU A 241 1.55 -5.14 6.74
C LEU A 241 1.75 -4.49 8.12
N LYS A 242 1.10 -5.03 9.16
CA LYS A 242 1.25 -4.54 10.52
C LYS A 242 2.71 -4.62 10.96
N ASP A 243 3.34 -5.76 10.74
CA ASP A 243 4.73 -5.99 11.15
C ASP A 243 5.70 -5.16 10.31
N PHE A 244 5.43 -5.01 9.01
CA PHE A 244 6.21 -4.14 8.15
C PHE A 244 6.16 -2.68 8.62
N ILE A 245 4.97 -2.16 8.95
CA ILE A 245 4.82 -0.80 9.52
C ILE A 245 5.50 -0.69 10.89
N ILE A 246 5.52 -1.73 11.72
CA ILE A 246 6.26 -1.74 12.98
C ILE A 246 7.77 -1.66 12.72
N LYS A 247 8.30 -2.41 11.75
CA LYS A 247 9.72 -2.35 11.36
C LYS A 247 10.12 -0.96 10.86
N ILE A 248 9.29 -0.36 9.98
CA ILE A 248 9.46 1.02 9.52
C ILE A 248 9.55 1.97 10.72
N LYS A 249 8.61 1.87 11.67
CA LYS A 249 8.62 2.74 12.86
C LYS A 249 9.84 2.54 13.74
N LYS A 250 10.32 1.31 13.93
CA LYS A 250 11.53 1.04 14.72
C LYS A 250 12.79 1.62 14.08
N ASN A 251 12.85 1.61 12.75
CA ASN A 251 13.97 2.18 12.00
C ASN A 251 14.05 3.71 12.07
N ILE A 252 13.10 4.40 12.73
CA ILE A 252 13.21 5.83 13.04
C ILE A 252 14.43 6.13 13.90
N ASP A 253 14.79 5.23 14.81
CA ASP A 253 15.91 5.41 15.74
C ASP A 253 17.26 5.45 15.02
N ILE A 254 17.33 4.91 13.80
CA ILE A 254 18.50 4.98 12.92
C ILE A 254 18.64 6.38 12.32
N ILE A 255 17.51 7.01 11.97
CA ILE A 255 17.50 8.26 11.20
C ILE A 255 17.53 9.51 12.09
N ILE A 256 16.86 9.50 13.24
CA ILE A 256 16.81 10.69 14.11
C ILE A 256 18.21 11.23 14.45
N PRO A 257 19.19 10.41 14.85
CA PRO A 257 20.54 10.89 15.16
C PRO A 257 21.25 11.55 13.97
N LEU A 258 20.88 11.17 12.74
CA LEU A 258 21.50 11.61 11.49
C LEU A 258 20.76 12.78 10.83
N GLN A 259 19.58 13.13 11.31
CA GLN A 259 18.82 14.25 10.77
C GLN A 259 19.59 15.56 11.03
N ALA A 260 19.81 16.36 9.98
CA ALA A 260 20.49 17.63 10.12
C ALA A 260 19.74 18.56 11.08
N LEU A 261 20.42 18.97 12.15
CA LEU A 261 19.85 19.89 13.14
C LEU A 261 20.25 21.34 12.85
N LYS A 262 19.37 22.26 13.26
CA LYS A 262 19.66 23.69 13.32
C LYS A 262 19.51 24.18 14.75
N GLU A 263 20.34 25.12 15.17
CA GLU A 263 20.31 25.68 16.54
C GLU A 263 18.90 26.14 16.94
N LYS A 264 18.21 26.87 16.05
CA LYS A 264 16.82 27.31 16.26
C LYS A 264 15.84 26.16 16.50
N GLU A 265 16.05 25.02 15.86
CA GLU A 265 15.21 23.84 16.06
C GLU A 265 15.53 23.14 17.39
N ILE A 266 16.80 23.08 17.78
CA ILE A 266 17.20 22.56 19.08
C ILE A 266 16.60 23.42 20.20
N LYS A 267 16.79 24.74 20.14
CA LYS A 267 16.22 25.69 21.12
C LYS A 267 14.70 25.55 21.23
N ASN A 268 13.99 25.61 20.09
CA ASN A 268 12.52 25.70 20.09
C ASN A 268 11.79 24.36 20.21
N LYS A 269 12.31 23.27 19.63
CA LYS A 269 11.61 21.99 19.53
C LYS A 269 12.13 20.95 20.51
N ILE A 270 13.44 20.94 20.78
CA ILE A 270 14.08 19.95 21.66
C ILE A 270 14.08 20.47 23.10
N PHE A 271 14.58 21.68 23.31
CA PHE A 271 14.62 22.32 24.62
C PHE A 271 13.39 23.18 24.92
N SER A 272 12.51 23.41 23.94
CA SER A 272 11.25 24.16 24.11
C SER A 272 11.44 25.56 24.73
N ASN A 273 12.58 26.20 24.50
CA ASN A 273 13.00 27.44 25.18
C ASN A 273 12.86 27.39 26.70
N GLU A 274 13.15 26.22 27.30
CA GLU A 274 13.11 26.01 28.74
C GLU A 274 14.06 27.00 29.44
N LYS A 275 13.53 27.67 30.47
CA LYS A 275 14.28 28.66 31.27
C LYS A 275 14.67 28.10 32.64
N ASP A 276 13.99 27.07 33.11
CA ASP A 276 14.39 26.37 34.33
C ASP A 276 15.64 25.53 34.05
N LYS A 277 16.77 25.95 34.63
CA LYS A 277 18.08 25.31 34.46
C LYS A 277 18.09 23.83 34.90
N THR A 278 17.25 23.46 35.86
CA THR A 278 17.12 22.06 36.33
C THR A 278 16.41 21.20 35.29
N LEU A 279 15.29 21.69 34.76
CA LEU A 279 14.53 21.02 33.70
C LEU A 279 15.35 20.94 32.41
N LEU A 280 16.01 22.04 32.03
CA LEU A 280 16.90 22.09 30.87
C LEU A 280 18.01 21.04 30.96
N LYS A 281 18.71 20.95 32.10
CA LYS A 281 19.75 19.94 32.33
C LYS A 281 19.20 18.50 32.25
N LYS A 282 17.99 18.26 32.75
CA LYS A 282 17.32 16.95 32.66
C LYS A 282 16.99 16.58 31.22
N THR A 283 16.49 17.53 30.43
CA THR A 283 16.18 17.35 29.01
C THR A 283 17.45 17.11 28.21
N TYR A 284 18.49 17.93 28.42
CA TYR A 284 19.81 17.77 27.80
C TYR A 284 20.36 16.36 28.00
N LYS A 285 20.41 15.86 29.24
CA LYS A 285 20.90 14.50 29.53
C LYS A 285 20.16 13.41 28.75
N LYS A 286 18.86 13.56 28.52
CA LYS A 286 18.08 12.59 27.72
C LYS A 286 18.45 12.68 26.25
N VAL A 287 18.46 13.89 25.70
CA VAL A 287 18.65 14.15 24.28
C VAL A 287 20.08 13.83 23.83
N ILE A 288 21.08 14.26 24.58
CA ILE A 288 22.49 14.15 24.16
C ILE A 288 22.93 12.70 23.94
N THR A 289 22.34 11.76 24.68
CA THR A 289 22.62 10.32 24.51
C THR A 289 22.16 9.77 23.17
N GLN A 290 21.15 10.37 22.54
CA GLN A 290 20.65 9.98 21.22
C GLN A 290 21.61 10.38 20.09
N PHE A 291 22.36 11.47 20.27
CA PHE A 291 23.28 12.00 19.26
C PHE A 291 24.74 11.61 19.50
N HIS A 292 25.05 11.00 20.66
CA HIS A 292 26.43 10.64 21.01
C HIS A 292 27.02 9.63 20.00
N PRO A 293 28.16 9.92 19.35
CA PRO A 293 28.74 9.04 18.34
C PRO A 293 28.95 7.60 18.81
N ASP A 294 29.38 7.40 20.07
CA ASP A 294 29.61 6.05 20.63
C ASP A 294 28.33 5.26 20.93
N ARG A 295 27.16 5.90 20.89
CA ARG A 295 25.86 5.23 21.05
C ARG A 295 25.32 4.70 19.72
N TRP A 296 26.00 4.96 18.60
CA TRP A 296 25.66 4.40 17.31
C TRP A 296 26.00 2.92 17.23
N THR A 297 24.98 2.06 17.12
CA THR A 297 25.15 0.60 17.06
C THR A 297 24.34 -0.06 15.93
N PHE A 298 23.84 0.72 14.97
CA PHE A 298 22.93 0.21 13.95
C PHE A 298 23.67 -0.43 12.77
N PHE A 299 24.74 0.21 12.31
CA PHE A 299 25.61 -0.23 11.22
C PHE A 299 27.05 0.20 11.52
N SER A 300 28.02 -0.24 10.73
CA SER A 300 29.32 0.43 10.70
C SER A 300 29.19 1.93 10.40
N LYS A 301 30.18 2.72 10.78
CA LYS A 301 30.15 4.17 10.56
C LYS A 301 30.89 4.49 9.27
N SER A 302 30.16 5.00 8.27
CA SER A 302 30.80 5.75 7.18
C SER A 302 31.38 7.05 7.74
N GLU A 303 32.30 7.67 6.99
CA GLU A 303 32.84 8.99 7.36
C GLU A 303 31.73 10.04 7.49
N LEU A 304 30.72 9.98 6.61
CA LEU A 304 29.56 10.87 6.63
C LEU A 304 28.70 10.67 7.89
N ILE A 305 28.46 9.42 8.29
CA ILE A 305 27.73 9.09 9.52
C ILE A 305 28.48 9.63 10.74
N ASP A 306 29.78 9.32 10.89
CA ASP A 306 30.55 9.77 12.05
C ASP A 306 30.61 11.31 12.12
N LYS A 307 30.82 11.97 10.97
CA LYS A 307 30.79 13.42 10.85
C LYS A 307 29.45 14.00 11.29
N ARG A 308 28.33 13.49 10.75
CA ARG A 308 26.99 13.98 11.07
C ARG A 308 26.64 13.80 12.55
N LEU A 309 27.00 12.67 13.16
CA LEU A 309 26.78 12.42 14.58
C LEU A 309 27.55 13.42 15.44
N ARG A 310 28.83 13.67 15.14
CA ARG A 310 29.65 14.67 15.86
C ARG A 310 29.11 16.08 15.69
N GLU A 311 28.73 16.47 14.48
CA GLU A 311 28.13 17.77 14.20
C GLU A 311 26.86 17.99 15.04
N ASN A 312 25.93 17.04 15.01
CA ASN A 312 24.68 17.11 15.77
C ASN A 312 24.93 17.11 17.28
N PHE A 313 25.82 16.24 17.77
CA PHE A 313 26.22 16.17 19.17
C PHE A 313 26.78 17.51 19.67
N ASN A 314 27.78 18.06 18.95
CA ASN A 314 28.43 19.32 19.29
C ASN A 314 27.43 20.48 19.25
N LEU A 315 26.50 20.48 18.28
CA LEU A 315 25.50 21.53 18.17
C LEU A 315 24.50 21.49 19.33
N VAL A 316 24.04 20.30 19.74
CA VAL A 316 23.17 20.15 20.93
C VAL A 316 23.88 20.61 22.20
N GLN A 317 25.14 20.21 22.39
CA GLN A 317 25.95 20.63 23.53
C GLN A 317 26.13 22.15 23.58
N LYS A 318 26.61 22.75 22.48
CA LYS A 318 26.81 24.20 22.39
C LYS A 318 25.51 24.98 22.65
N THR A 319 24.39 24.51 22.10
CA THR A 319 23.09 25.15 22.30
C THR A 319 22.65 25.11 23.76
N TYR A 320 22.87 23.98 24.44
CA TYR A 320 22.60 23.84 25.86
C TYR A 320 23.47 24.78 26.70
N ASP A 321 24.78 24.84 26.42
CA ASP A 321 25.72 25.70 27.15
C ASP A 321 25.31 27.18 27.04
N THR A 322 24.98 27.66 25.83
CA THR A 322 24.47 29.03 25.63
C THR A 322 23.19 29.29 26.43
N MET A 323 22.23 28.36 26.41
CA MET A 323 20.98 28.54 27.17
C MET A 323 21.16 28.46 28.69
N MET A 324 22.24 27.85 29.18
CA MET A 324 22.57 27.80 30.60
C MET A 324 23.27 29.08 31.10
N GLU A 325 23.95 29.79 30.20
CA GLU A 325 24.59 31.09 30.46
C GLU A 325 23.58 32.25 30.45
N ASP A 326 22.55 32.15 29.61
CA ASP A 326 21.38 33.06 29.57
C ASP A 326 20.52 32.98 30.87
#